data_AF-A3K898-F1
#
_entry.id   AF-A3K898-F1
#
_cell.length_a   1.000
_cell.length_b   1.000
_cell.length_c   1.000
_cell.angle_alpha   90.00
_cell.angle_beta   90.00
_cell.angle_gamma   90.00
#
_symmetry.space_group_name_H-M   'P 1'
#
loop_
_entity.id
_entity.type
_entity.pdbx_description
1 polymer ?
#
loop_
_entity_poly.entity_id
_entity_poly.type
_entity_poly.pdbx_seq_one_letter_code
_entity_poly.pdbx_strand_id
1 'polypeptide(L)'
;MQMTPYLFFRGNCRAAFNRYAEILDLPAPQIMDFSQLPEAERENMPGAAEDAVMHAMLMLPSGALMGSDDIGPEFQPMAGCSVNLMVATAQEANRVFDALAEGGEIRMPLAETFWTPAFGTLTDAFGIRWMVMAEGPQG
;
A
#
# COMPACT_ATOMS: atom_id res chain seq x y z
N MET A 1 -4.68 20.80 -5.71
CA MET A 1 -3.75 20.34 -4.65
C MET A 1 -4.20 18.94 -4.25
N GLN A 2 -3.28 17.98 -4.11
CA GLN A 2 -3.58 16.57 -3.84
C GLN A 2 -2.67 16.06 -2.72
N MET A 3 -3.23 15.23 -1.82
CA MET A 3 -2.47 14.53 -0.78
C MET A 3 -2.33 13.06 -1.21
N THR A 4 -1.11 12.53 -1.20
CA THR A 4 -0.81 11.18 -1.67
C THR A 4 -0.04 10.44 -0.58
N PRO A 5 -0.55 9.32 -0.04
CA PRO A 5 0.18 8.53 0.93
C PRO A 5 1.49 7.99 0.34
N TYR A 6 2.57 8.07 1.12
CA TYR A 6 3.86 7.49 0.78
C TYR A 6 4.22 6.42 1.81
N LEU A 7 4.41 5.19 1.35
CA LEU A 7 4.63 4.01 2.18
C LEU A 7 6.11 3.60 2.18
N PHE A 8 6.62 3.23 3.35
CA PHE A 8 7.99 2.76 3.51
C PHE A 8 8.00 1.25 3.82
N PHE A 9 8.90 0.56 3.13
CA PHE A 9 9.07 -0.90 3.18
C PHE A 9 10.53 -1.26 3.49
N ARG A 10 10.80 -2.55 3.68
CA ARG A 10 12.16 -3.07 3.93
C ARG A 10 12.49 -4.20 2.96
N GLY A 11 12.77 -3.82 1.71
CA GLY A 11 13.15 -4.75 0.63
C GLY A 11 11.98 -5.51 0.01
N ASN A 12 10.74 -5.13 0.32
CA ASN A 12 9.53 -5.78 -0.16
C ASN A 12 8.53 -4.82 -0.83
N CYS A 13 8.93 -3.56 -1.10
CA CYS A 13 8.08 -2.57 -1.76
C CYS A 13 7.56 -3.07 -3.11
N ARG A 14 8.43 -3.65 -3.95
CA ARG A 14 8.08 -4.20 -5.26
C ARG A 14 6.98 -5.26 -5.18
N ALA A 15 7.15 -6.21 -4.26
CA ALA A 15 6.18 -7.28 -4.06
C ALA A 15 4.84 -6.72 -3.57
N ALA A 16 4.88 -5.75 -2.63
CA ALA A 16 3.70 -5.09 -2.11
C ALA A 16 2.91 -4.37 -3.20
N PHE A 17 3.58 -3.53 -4.01
CA PHE A 17 2.93 -2.73 -5.05
C PHE A 17 2.36 -3.59 -6.18
N ASN A 18 3.05 -4.66 -6.58
CA ASN A 18 2.50 -5.61 -7.55
C ASN A 18 1.25 -6.30 -6.99
N ARG A 19 1.30 -6.74 -5.72
CA ARG A 19 0.15 -7.36 -5.06
C ARG A 19 -1.03 -6.39 -4.94
N TYR A 20 -0.80 -5.13 -4.60
CA TYR A 20 -1.86 -4.13 -4.54
C TYR A 20 -2.48 -3.85 -5.91
N ALA A 21 -1.68 -3.80 -6.98
CA ALA A 21 -2.20 -3.66 -8.34
C ALA A 21 -3.10 -4.84 -8.72
N GLU A 22 -2.69 -6.07 -8.39
CA GLU A 22 -3.50 -7.28 -8.61
C GLU A 22 -4.81 -7.26 -7.81
N ILE A 23 -4.75 -6.95 -6.51
CA ILE A 23 -5.94 -6.92 -5.64
C ILE A 23 -6.96 -5.90 -6.15
N LEU A 24 -6.49 -4.74 -6.62
CA LEU A 24 -7.35 -3.63 -7.03
C LEU A 24 -7.71 -3.67 -8.53
N ASP A 25 -7.32 -4.72 -9.25
CA ASP A 25 -7.49 -4.86 -10.69
C ASP A 25 -6.97 -3.64 -11.48
N LEU A 26 -5.82 -3.11 -11.04
CA LEU A 26 -5.15 -1.95 -11.61
C LEU A 26 -4.00 -2.36 -12.54
N PRO A 27 -3.59 -1.48 -13.48
CA PRO A 27 -2.36 -1.67 -14.23
C PRO A 27 -1.14 -1.82 -13.32
N ALA A 28 -0.09 -2.44 -13.86
CA ALA A 28 1.17 -2.63 -13.15
C ALA A 28 1.71 -1.29 -12.60
N PRO A 29 2.29 -1.30 -11.38
CA PRO A 29 2.87 -0.10 -10.78
C PRO A 29 4.08 0.38 -11.60
N GLN A 30 4.31 1.68 -11.59
CA GLN A 30 5.56 2.25 -12.05
C GLN A 30 6.59 2.08 -10.93
N ILE A 31 7.71 1.43 -11.23
CA ILE A 31 8.76 1.16 -10.23
C ILE A 31 10.11 1.60 -10.78
N MET A 32 10.82 2.39 -9.99
CA MET A 32 12.18 2.82 -10.22
C MET A 32 13.11 2.22 -9.17
N ASP A 33 14.16 1.53 -9.62
CA ASP A 33 15.16 0.89 -8.79
C ASP A 33 16.36 1.79 -8.53
N PHE A 34 17.09 1.52 -7.44
CA PHE A 34 18.37 2.18 -7.19
C PHE A 34 19.40 1.93 -8.31
N SER A 35 19.37 0.76 -8.97
CA SER A 35 20.24 0.47 -10.12
C SER A 35 20.05 1.42 -11.31
N GLN A 36 18.88 2.06 -11.42
CA GLN A 36 18.56 2.99 -12.50
C GLN A 36 19.09 4.42 -12.25
N LEU A 37 19.66 4.68 -11.07
CA LEU A 37 20.35 5.94 -10.80
C LEU A 37 21.68 6.03 -11.58
N PRO A 38 22.09 7.25 -11.98
CA PRO A 38 23.44 7.49 -12.48
C PRO A 38 24.50 7.01 -11.48
N GLU A 39 25.62 6.50 -11.98
CA GLU A 39 26.69 5.92 -11.14
C GLU A 39 27.17 6.88 -10.04
N ALA A 40 27.36 8.16 -10.38
CA ALA A 40 27.76 9.20 -9.44
C ALA A 40 26.76 9.41 -8.28
N GLU A 41 25.46 9.17 -8.50
CA GLU A 41 24.44 9.26 -7.45
C GLU A 41 24.44 7.99 -6.58
N ARG A 42 24.67 6.82 -7.18
CA ARG A 42 24.75 5.55 -6.44
C ARG A 42 25.95 5.52 -5.49
N GLU A 43 27.07 6.11 -5.88
CA GLU A 43 28.25 6.24 -5.01
C GLU A 43 27.96 7.02 -3.73
N ASN A 44 27.00 7.96 -3.75
CA ASN A 44 26.57 8.74 -2.59
C ASN A 44 25.55 8.00 -1.70
N MET A 45 25.07 6.83 -2.11
CA MET A 45 24.10 6.02 -1.38
C MET A 45 24.63 4.59 -1.14
N PRO A 46 25.76 4.44 -0.42
CA PRO A 46 26.35 3.13 -0.18
C PRO A 46 25.42 2.25 0.67
N GLY A 47 25.24 0.99 0.27
CA GLY A 47 24.47 -0.01 1.01
C GLY A 47 23.04 -0.24 0.51
N ALA A 48 22.59 0.50 -0.51
CA ALA A 48 21.36 0.17 -1.22
C ALA A 48 21.56 -1.09 -2.07
N ALA A 49 20.66 -2.08 -1.95
CA ALA A 49 20.61 -3.18 -2.92
C ALA A 49 20.22 -2.63 -4.29
N GLU A 50 20.81 -3.15 -5.37
CA GLU A 50 20.57 -2.65 -6.73
C GLU A 50 19.10 -2.76 -7.18
N ASP A 51 18.41 -3.79 -6.69
CA ASP A 51 17.01 -4.09 -6.94
C ASP A 51 16.04 -3.54 -5.88
N ALA A 52 16.56 -2.80 -4.88
CA ALA A 52 15.72 -2.07 -3.96
C ALA A 52 14.93 -1.00 -4.71
N VAL A 53 13.67 -0.83 -4.32
CA VAL A 53 12.80 0.17 -4.93
C VAL A 53 13.14 1.54 -4.37
N MET A 54 13.64 2.43 -5.23
CA MET A 54 13.84 3.83 -4.88
C MET A 54 12.50 4.60 -4.88
N HIS A 55 11.63 4.29 -5.85
CA HIS A 55 10.30 4.89 -5.92
C HIS A 55 9.32 3.96 -6.65
N ALA A 56 8.17 3.72 -6.05
CA ALA A 56 7.04 3.07 -6.68
C ALA A 56 5.81 3.98 -6.65
N MET A 57 5.01 3.89 -7.71
CA MET A 57 3.76 4.60 -7.86
C MET A 57 2.70 3.67 -8.46
N LEU A 58 1.60 3.50 -7.74
CA LEU A 58 0.39 2.82 -8.20
C LEU A 58 -0.68 3.86 -8.46
N MET A 59 -1.16 3.94 -9.71
CA MET A 59 -2.18 4.91 -10.12
C MET A 59 -3.58 4.38 -9.82
N LEU A 60 -4.41 5.18 -9.16
CA LEU A 60 -5.82 4.92 -8.93
C LEU A 60 -6.67 5.95 -9.70
N PRO A 61 -7.95 5.66 -10.01
CA PRO A 61 -8.83 6.65 -10.64
C PRO A 61 -8.95 7.97 -9.87
N SER A 62 -8.85 7.90 -8.53
CA SER A 62 -8.97 9.05 -7.63
C SER A 62 -7.63 9.62 -7.14
N GLY A 63 -6.50 9.05 -7.58
CA GLY A 63 -5.19 9.53 -7.15
C GLY A 63 -4.06 8.52 -7.33
N ALA A 64 -3.23 8.37 -6.30
CA ALA A 64 -2.12 7.43 -6.33
C ALA A 64 -1.81 6.91 -4.93
N LEU A 65 -1.11 5.78 -4.89
CA LEU A 65 -0.34 5.31 -3.75
C LEU A 65 1.13 5.34 -4.15
N MET A 66 2.00 5.84 -3.27
CA MET A 66 3.44 5.90 -3.53
C MET A 66 4.21 5.16 -2.45
N GLY A 67 5.44 4.75 -2.74
CA GLY A 67 6.29 4.13 -1.73
C GLY A 67 7.72 3.85 -2.17
N SER A 68 8.54 3.37 -1.25
CA SER A 68 9.92 2.92 -1.52
C SER A 68 10.40 1.92 -0.46
N ASP A 69 11.51 1.26 -0.75
CA ASP A 69 12.28 0.55 0.25
C ASP A 69 13.18 1.55 1.01
N ASP A 70 13.12 1.49 2.34
CA ASP A 70 14.00 2.26 3.22
C ASP A 70 15.34 1.54 3.39
N ILE A 71 16.37 2.14 2.80
CA ILE A 71 17.76 1.68 2.82
C ILE A 71 18.56 2.18 4.03
N GLY A 72 17.92 2.95 4.92
CA GLY A 72 18.55 3.49 6.12
C GLY A 72 19.01 2.39 7.09
N PRO A 73 19.99 2.68 7.96
CA PRO A 73 20.51 1.70 8.92
C PRO A 73 19.41 1.26 9.92
N GLU A 74 18.48 2.15 10.25
CA GLU A 74 17.39 1.91 11.20
C GLU A 74 16.04 1.99 10.48
N PHE A 75 15.47 0.83 10.13
CA PHE A 75 14.09 0.78 9.62
C PHE A 75 13.11 0.69 10.77
N GLN A 76 12.09 1.55 10.74
CA GLN A 76 10.94 1.49 11.63
C GLN A 76 9.70 1.13 10.81
N PRO A 77 9.04 -0.01 11.09
CA PRO A 77 7.80 -0.36 10.41
C PRO A 77 6.75 0.75 10.55
N MET A 78 5.98 0.97 9.48
CA MET A 78 4.92 1.98 9.46
C MET A 78 3.93 1.73 10.60
N ALA A 79 3.79 2.72 11.47
CA ALA A 79 2.87 2.69 12.61
C ALA A 79 2.19 4.05 12.79
N GLY A 80 1.04 4.05 13.48
CA GLY A 80 0.31 5.29 13.79
C GLY A 80 -0.48 5.90 12.62
N CYS A 81 -0.37 5.35 11.42
CA CYS A 81 -1.17 5.72 10.24
C CYS A 81 -1.82 4.47 9.63
N SER A 82 -2.97 4.65 8.98
CA SER A 82 -3.60 3.61 8.15
C SER A 82 -3.98 4.20 6.80
N VAL A 83 -3.87 3.41 5.74
CA VAL A 83 -4.40 3.76 4.42
C VAL A 83 -5.89 3.44 4.41
N ASN A 84 -6.72 4.46 4.16
CA ASN A 84 -8.15 4.27 4.00
C ASN A 84 -8.48 3.95 2.53
N LEU A 85 -9.04 2.78 2.29
CA LEU A 85 -9.51 2.34 0.98
C LEU A 85 -11.04 2.31 0.99
N MET A 86 -11.62 3.21 0.21
CA MET A 86 -13.05 3.30 -0.01
C MET A 86 -13.40 2.69 -1.36
N VAL A 87 -14.36 1.75 -1.37
CA VAL A 87 -14.83 1.05 -2.57
C VAL A 87 -16.34 1.19 -2.71
N ALA A 88 -16.86 0.99 -3.92
CA ALA A 88 -18.24 1.30 -4.24
C ALA A 88 -19.28 0.38 -3.55
N THR A 89 -18.93 -0.86 -3.21
CA THR A 89 -19.90 -1.83 -2.67
C THR A 89 -19.33 -2.66 -1.54
N ALA A 90 -20.23 -3.20 -0.69
CA ALA A 90 -19.85 -4.15 0.34
C ALA A 90 -19.24 -5.44 -0.23
N GLN A 91 -19.70 -5.89 -1.41
CA GLN A 91 -19.13 -7.06 -2.08
C GLN A 91 -17.66 -6.83 -2.45
N GLU A 92 -17.37 -5.66 -3.02
CA GLU A 92 -15.99 -5.28 -3.35
C GLU A 92 -15.14 -5.09 -2.09
N ALA A 93 -15.71 -4.54 -1.03
CA ALA A 93 -15.03 -4.41 0.25
C ALA A 93 -14.63 -5.78 0.82
N ASN A 94 -15.51 -6.79 0.75
CA ASN A 94 -15.19 -8.16 1.15
C ASN A 94 -14.04 -8.73 0.33
N ARG A 95 -14.13 -8.65 -1.01
CA ARG A 95 -13.10 -9.18 -1.92
C ARG A 95 -11.71 -8.60 -1.63
N VAL A 96 -11.63 -7.27 -1.51
CA VAL A 96 -10.36 -6.58 -1.28
C VAL A 96 -9.86 -6.80 0.13
N PHE A 97 -10.75 -6.78 1.13
CA PHE A 97 -10.38 -7.04 2.52
C PHE A 97 -9.79 -8.44 2.70
N ASP A 98 -10.44 -9.46 2.15
CA ASP A 98 -9.97 -10.84 2.25
C ASP A 98 -8.60 -10.99 1.58
N ALA A 99 -8.42 -10.42 0.39
CA ALA A 99 -7.16 -10.49 -0.35
C ALA A 99 -6.00 -9.73 0.34
N LEU A 100 -6.28 -8.59 0.97
CA LEU A 100 -5.30 -7.86 1.79
C LEU A 100 -4.99 -8.56 3.12
N ALA A 101 -5.95 -9.32 3.66
CA ALA A 101 -5.78 -10.07 4.90
C ALA A 101 -4.94 -11.34 4.74
N GLU A 102 -4.76 -11.84 3.52
CA GLU A 102 -3.93 -13.01 3.23
C GLU A 102 -2.49 -12.82 3.76
N GLY A 103 -2.10 -13.66 4.73
CA GLY A 103 -0.79 -13.58 5.37
C GLY A 103 -0.59 -12.38 6.31
N GLY A 104 -1.64 -11.59 6.54
CA GLY A 104 -1.67 -10.46 7.45
C GLY A 104 -2.33 -10.76 8.79
N GLU A 105 -2.67 -9.70 9.52
CA GLU A 105 -3.37 -9.71 10.80
C GLU A 105 -4.66 -8.89 10.71
N ILE A 106 -5.81 -9.55 10.84
CA ILE A 106 -7.10 -8.87 10.99
C ILE A 106 -7.16 -8.24 12.38
N ARG A 107 -7.29 -6.91 12.43
CA ARG A 107 -7.40 -6.14 13.69
C ARG A 107 -8.86 -5.92 14.08
N MET A 108 -9.71 -5.71 13.07
CA MET A 108 -11.15 -5.65 13.20
C MET A 108 -11.77 -6.33 11.96
N PRO A 109 -12.50 -7.45 12.13
CA PRO A 109 -13.16 -8.11 11.02
C PRO A 109 -14.08 -7.17 10.24
N LEU A 110 -14.17 -7.39 8.93
CA LEU A 110 -15.09 -6.64 8.08
C LEU A 110 -16.55 -6.94 8.50
N ALA A 111 -17.30 -5.91 8.84
CA ALA A 111 -18.70 -6.02 9.22
C ALA A 111 -19.49 -4.78 8.82
N GLU A 112 -20.81 -4.89 8.76
CA GLU A 112 -21.71 -3.74 8.62
C GLU A 112 -21.64 -2.85 9.87
N THR A 113 -21.72 -1.54 9.68
CA THR A 113 -21.77 -0.54 10.77
C THR A 113 -22.91 0.45 10.53
N PHE A 114 -23.23 1.30 11.50
CA PHE A 114 -24.34 2.26 11.33
C PHE A 114 -24.11 3.31 10.24
N TRP A 115 -22.88 3.49 9.75
CA TRP A 115 -22.50 4.52 8.78
C TRP A 115 -21.98 3.96 7.44
N THR A 116 -21.76 2.65 7.33
CA THR A 116 -21.33 2.01 6.08
C THR A 116 -21.74 0.54 6.04
N PRO A 117 -22.12 0.00 4.87
CA PRO A 117 -22.48 -1.40 4.72
C PRO A 117 -21.30 -2.36 4.94
N ALA A 118 -20.05 -1.89 4.93
CA ALA A 118 -18.89 -2.70 5.30
C ALA A 118 -17.74 -1.81 5.82
N PHE A 119 -17.18 -2.16 6.99
CA PHE A 119 -15.98 -1.54 7.55
C PHE A 119 -15.12 -2.57 8.29
N GLY A 120 -13.81 -2.51 8.07
CA GLY A 120 -12.85 -3.50 8.55
C GLY A 120 -11.47 -2.89 8.63
N THR A 121 -10.62 -3.41 9.52
CA THR A 121 -9.22 -3.00 9.60
C THR A 121 -8.29 -4.20 9.72
N LEU A 122 -7.15 -4.12 9.05
CA LEU A 122 -6.13 -5.18 9.04
C LEU A 122 -4.74 -4.56 8.95
N THR A 123 -3.71 -5.35 9.25
CA THR A 123 -2.33 -5.13 8.81
C THR A 123 -2.03 -6.20 7.78
N ASP A 124 -1.60 -5.85 6.57
CA ASP A 124 -1.31 -6.84 5.54
C ASP A 124 0.03 -7.57 5.79
N ALA A 125 0.35 -8.54 4.94
CA ALA A 125 1.60 -9.31 5.01
C ALA A 125 2.87 -8.44 4.84
N PHE A 126 2.74 -7.20 4.34
CA PHE A 126 3.84 -6.26 4.17
C PHE A 126 3.97 -5.27 5.34
N GLY A 127 3.06 -5.32 6.32
CA GLY A 127 3.08 -4.47 7.51
C GLY A 127 2.30 -3.17 7.37
N ILE A 128 1.55 -2.97 6.28
CA ILE A 128 0.76 -1.75 6.07
C ILE A 128 -0.61 -1.90 6.72
N ARG A 129 -1.02 -0.89 7.49
CA ARG A 129 -2.34 -0.84 8.12
C ARG A 129 -3.37 -0.32 7.12
N TRP A 130 -4.44 -1.09 6.94
CA TRP A 130 -5.54 -0.75 6.06
C TRP A 130 -6.82 -0.56 6.85
N MET A 131 -7.60 0.43 6.43
CA MET A 131 -9.01 0.56 6.72
C MET A 131 -9.75 0.36 5.40
N VAL A 132 -10.59 -0.67 5.31
CA VAL A 132 -11.39 -0.95 4.12
C VAL A 132 -12.83 -0.63 4.43
N MET A 133 -13.46 0.17 3.58
CA MET A 133 -14.87 0.52 3.72
C MET A 133 -15.60 0.58 2.39
N ALA A 134 -16.87 0.23 2.41
CA ALA A 134 -17.77 0.49 1.30
C ALA A 134 -18.36 1.91 1.42
N GLU A 135 -18.71 2.52 0.28
CA GLU A 135 -19.52 3.73 0.26
C GLU A 135 -20.81 3.51 1.04
N GLY A 136 -21.09 4.41 1.99
CA GLY A 136 -22.31 4.40 2.77
C GLY A 136 -23.54 4.69 1.91
N PRO A 137 -24.76 4.44 2.42
CA PRO A 137 -25.97 4.93 1.77
C PRO A 137 -25.82 6.43 1.54
N GLN A 138 -25.95 6.88 0.29
CA GLN A 138 -26.02 8.30 -0.02
C GLN A 138 -27.22 8.87 0.76
N GLY A 139 -26.97 9.89 1.59
CA GLY A 139 -28.04 10.74 2.09
C GLY A 139 -28.64 11.58 0.98
#